data_AF-A0A350IHF6-F1
#
_entry.id   AF-A0A350IHF6-F1
#
_cell.length_a   1.000
_cell.length_b   1.000
_cell.length_c   1.000
_cell.angle_alpha   90.00
_cell.angle_beta   90.00
_cell.angle_gamma   90.00
#
_symmetry.space_group_name_H-M   'P 1'
#
loop_
_entity.id
_entity.type
_entity.pdbx_description
1 polymer ?
#
loop_
_entity_poly.entity_id
_entity_poly.type
_entity_poly.pdbx_seq_one_letter_code
_entity_poly.pdbx_strand_id
1 'polypeptide(L)'
;MKTINYALALIILMVSFAIASCSPRKGELRDRNLKQATLARLDSVPGIQYVGKSYARELDGDKFQTVIICYVTDSVGNRTEYNARVTTNDDCSEIYSWEEMDAQILGDVKQKVNDKMEEKGIDLDGSLIDALIELRKK
;
A
#
# COMPACT_ATOMS: atom_id res chain seq x y z
N MET A 1 22.63 55.58 -7.18
CA MET A 1 23.04 54.17 -6.95
C MET A 1 21.82 53.28 -7.16
N LYS A 2 21.88 52.32 -8.10
CA LYS A 2 20.80 51.33 -8.30
C LYS A 2 20.91 50.29 -7.19
N THR A 3 20.00 50.33 -6.23
CA THR A 3 19.82 49.27 -5.24
C THR A 3 19.30 48.03 -5.97
N ILE A 4 20.19 47.10 -6.28
CA ILE A 4 19.83 45.79 -6.81
C ILE A 4 19.14 45.05 -5.66
N ASN A 5 17.87 44.69 -5.86
CA ASN A 5 17.02 44.05 -4.86
C ASN A 5 17.45 42.59 -4.61
N TYR A 6 18.53 42.40 -3.84
CA TYR A 6 19.02 41.08 -3.43
C TYR A 6 18.03 40.31 -2.55
N ALA A 7 17.11 41.02 -1.88
CA ALA A 7 16.08 40.42 -1.05
C ALA A 7 15.10 39.53 -1.84
N LEU A 8 14.75 39.93 -3.07
CA LEU A 8 13.83 39.16 -3.91
C LEU A 8 14.46 37.83 -4.35
N ALA A 9 15.74 37.86 -4.70
CA ALA A 9 16.50 36.67 -5.08
C ALA A 9 16.64 35.67 -3.92
N LEU A 10 16.87 36.16 -2.70
CA LEU A 10 16.94 35.32 -1.49
C LEU A 10 15.60 34.65 -1.15
N ILE A 11 14.48 35.37 -1.33
CA ILE A 11 13.14 34.81 -1.12
C ILE A 11 12.85 33.70 -2.14
N ILE A 12 13.15 33.92 -3.42
CA ILE A 12 12.96 32.91 -4.47
C ILE A 12 13.83 31.66 -4.19
N LEU A 13 15.06 31.85 -3.73
CA LEU A 13 15.96 30.76 -3.39
C LEU A 13 15.42 29.92 -2.22
N MET A 14 14.96 30.56 -1.14
CA MET A 14 14.41 29.86 0.03
C MET A 14 13.11 29.10 -0.30
N VAL A 15 12.23 29.69 -1.11
CA VAL A 15 11.01 29.03 -1.60
C VAL A 15 11.36 27.80 -2.46
N SER A 16 12.41 27.88 -3.28
CA SER A 16 12.86 26.76 -4.12
C SER A 16 13.34 25.56 -3.29
N PHE A 17 14.04 25.79 -2.18
CA PHE A 17 14.48 24.72 -1.27
C PHE A 17 13.32 24.09 -0.48
N ALA A 18 12.33 24.89 -0.07
CA ALA A 18 11.15 24.39 0.62
C ALA A 18 10.28 23.49 -0.29
N ILE A 19 10.16 23.83 -1.59
CA ILE A 19 9.39 23.02 -2.55
C ILE A 19 10.11 21.69 -2.85
N ALA A 20 11.45 21.69 -2.95
CA ALA A 20 12.23 20.47 -3.14
C ALA A 20 12.10 19.50 -1.94
N SER A 21 12.00 20.05 -0.72
CA SER A 21 11.77 19.29 0.53
C SER A 21 10.37 18.66 0.64
N CYS A 22 9.39 19.14 -0.14
CA CYS A 22 8.03 18.58 -0.18
C CYS A 22 7.81 17.65 -1.37
N SER A 23 8.87 17.26 -2.08
CA SER A 23 8.76 16.24 -3.11
C SER A 23 8.36 14.90 -2.46
N PRO A 24 7.29 14.23 -2.93
CA PRO A 24 6.92 12.92 -2.43
C PRO A 24 8.14 12.00 -2.55
N ARG A 25 8.52 11.34 -1.45
CA ARG A 25 9.56 10.31 -1.54
C ARG A 25 9.12 9.27 -2.56
N LYS A 26 10.05 8.70 -3.33
CA LYS A 26 9.74 7.72 -4.41
C LYS A 26 8.75 6.64 -3.96
N GLY A 27 8.84 6.19 -2.70
CA GLY A 27 7.89 5.25 -2.09
C GLY A 27 6.47 5.79 -1.88
N GLU A 28 6.29 7.04 -1.43
CA GLU A 28 4.96 7.65 -1.26
C GLU A 28 4.24 7.84 -2.61
N LEU A 29 5.01 8.19 -3.65
CA LEU A 29 4.48 8.31 -5.00
C LEU A 29 3.99 6.95 -5.53
N ARG A 30 4.83 5.91 -5.40
CA ARG A 30 4.46 4.53 -5.74
C ARG A 30 3.21 4.06 -5.00
N ASP A 31 3.11 4.33 -3.70
CA ASP A 31 1.95 3.93 -2.89
C ASP A 31 0.66 4.65 -3.33
N ARG A 32 0.75 5.94 -3.66
CA ARG A 32 -0.38 6.72 -4.17
C ARG A 32 -0.83 6.21 -5.53
N ASN A 33 0.10 6.04 -6.45
CA ASN A 33 -0.15 5.56 -7.81
C ASN A 33 -0.79 4.17 -7.78
N LEU A 34 -0.24 3.25 -7.00
CA LEU A 34 -0.77 1.91 -6.86
C LEU A 34 -2.19 1.91 -6.31
N LYS A 35 -2.46 2.72 -5.28
CA LYS A 35 -3.81 2.86 -4.72
C LYS A 35 -4.78 3.38 -5.77
N GLN A 36 -4.42 4.39 -6.54
CA GLN A 36 -5.27 4.94 -7.61
C GLN A 36 -5.52 3.93 -8.72
N ALA A 37 -4.49 3.24 -9.20
CA ALA A 37 -4.61 2.20 -10.22
C ALA A 37 -5.49 1.04 -9.75
N THR A 38 -5.33 0.65 -8.47
CA THR A 38 -6.18 -0.38 -7.83
C THR A 38 -7.64 0.06 -7.77
N LEU A 39 -7.91 1.27 -7.27
CA LEU A 39 -9.27 1.79 -7.18
C LEU A 39 -9.94 1.90 -8.55
N ALA A 40 -9.22 2.41 -9.56
CA ALA A 40 -9.73 2.53 -10.93
C ALA A 40 -10.08 1.16 -11.53
N ARG A 41 -9.26 0.13 -11.27
CA ARG A 41 -9.54 -1.23 -11.73
C ARG A 41 -10.76 -1.83 -11.02
N LEU A 42 -10.90 -1.58 -9.72
CA LEU A 42 -11.93 -2.18 -8.88
C LEU A 42 -13.27 -1.42 -8.89
N ASP A 43 -13.33 -0.24 -9.52
CA ASP A 43 -14.53 0.61 -9.58
C ASP A 43 -15.78 -0.12 -10.12
N SER A 44 -15.57 -1.12 -10.97
CA SER A 44 -16.63 -1.93 -11.56
C SER A 44 -17.09 -3.13 -10.73
N VAL A 45 -16.43 -3.43 -9.59
CA VAL A 45 -16.75 -4.60 -8.75
C VAL A 45 -17.67 -4.18 -7.60
N PRO A 46 -18.96 -4.57 -7.60
CA PRO A 46 -19.89 -4.17 -6.56
C PRO A 46 -19.48 -4.68 -5.18
N GLY A 47 -19.62 -3.84 -4.16
CA GLY A 47 -19.37 -4.23 -2.77
C GLY A 47 -17.89 -4.45 -2.42
N ILE A 48 -16.96 -4.15 -3.34
CA ILE A 48 -15.53 -4.25 -3.06
C ILE A 48 -15.04 -3.07 -2.22
N GLN A 49 -14.18 -3.38 -1.26
CA GLN A 49 -13.52 -2.40 -0.41
C GLN A 49 -12.02 -2.67 -0.40
N TYR A 50 -11.23 -1.72 -0.92
CA TYR A 50 -9.78 -1.74 -0.77
C TYR A 50 -9.39 -1.53 0.70
N VAL A 51 -8.53 -2.41 1.22
CA VAL A 51 -8.03 -2.35 2.60
C VAL A 51 -6.58 -1.88 2.62
N GLY A 52 -5.76 -2.43 1.74
CA GLY A 52 -4.34 -2.18 1.78
C GLY A 52 -3.56 -3.09 0.86
N LYS A 53 -2.25 -3.15 1.11
CA LYS A 53 -1.31 -3.97 0.37
C LYS A 53 -0.24 -4.57 1.27
N SER A 54 0.37 -5.65 0.81
CA SER A 54 1.59 -6.20 1.39
C SER A 54 2.80 -5.31 1.10
N TYR A 55 3.95 -5.67 1.67
CA TYR A 55 5.21 -5.11 1.21
C TYR A 55 5.39 -5.35 -0.30
N ALA A 56 5.91 -4.34 -1.00
CA ALA A 56 6.19 -4.45 -2.43
C ALA A 56 7.59 -5.00 -2.63
N ARG A 57 7.71 -6.06 -3.44
CA ARG A 57 8.96 -6.69 -3.82
C ARG A 57 9.38 -6.16 -5.19
N GLU A 58 10.63 -5.71 -5.30
CA GLU A 58 11.26 -5.42 -6.59
C GLU A 58 11.53 -6.73 -7.34
N LEU A 59 11.13 -6.77 -8.61
CA LEU A 59 11.45 -7.81 -9.56
C LEU A 59 12.47 -7.29 -10.57
N ASP A 60 13.09 -8.19 -11.32
CA ASP A 60 14.02 -7.82 -12.39
C ASP A 60 13.31 -6.96 -13.46
N GLY A 61 13.99 -5.88 -13.87
CA GLY A 61 13.53 -4.99 -14.94
C GLY A 61 12.45 -3.99 -14.53
N ASP A 62 12.71 -3.23 -13.47
CA ASP A 62 11.90 -2.07 -13.04
C ASP A 62 10.41 -2.40 -12.77
N LYS A 63 10.16 -3.63 -12.30
CA LYS A 63 8.83 -4.14 -11.97
C LYS A 63 8.67 -4.30 -10.48
N PHE A 64 7.46 -4.05 -10.00
CA PHE A 64 7.09 -4.26 -8.60
C PHE A 64 6.02 -5.32 -8.50
N GLN A 65 6.14 -6.19 -7.51
CA GLN A 65 5.10 -7.14 -7.17
C GLN A 65 4.62 -6.91 -5.75
N THR A 66 3.31 -6.91 -5.54
CA THR A 66 2.71 -6.80 -4.21
C THR A 66 1.39 -7.56 -4.16
N VAL A 67 0.86 -7.79 -2.97
CA VAL A 67 -0.47 -8.37 -2.79
C VAL A 67 -1.41 -7.25 -2.38
N ILE A 68 -2.46 -7.03 -3.16
CA ILE A 68 -3.57 -6.15 -2.81
C ILE A 68 -4.55 -6.95 -1.96
N ILE A 69 -5.00 -6.33 -0.86
CA ILE A 69 -5.95 -6.90 0.08
C ILE A 69 -7.23 -6.07 -0.01
N CYS A 70 -8.31 -6.74 -0.36
CA CYS A 70 -9.66 -6.19 -0.44
C CYS A 70 -10.62 -7.05 0.36
N TYR A 71 -11.81 -6.52 0.59
CA TYR A 71 -12.98 -7.32 0.93
C TYR A 71 -14.06 -7.14 -0.11
N VAL A 72 -14.83 -8.19 -0.35
CA VAL A 72 -16.07 -8.14 -1.12
C VAL A 72 -17.22 -8.38 -0.17
N THR A 73 -18.21 -7.49 -0.20
CA THR A 73 -19.46 -7.65 0.55
C THR A 73 -20.52 -8.20 -0.40
N ASP A 74 -21.10 -9.35 -0.07
CA ASP A 74 -22.19 -9.92 -0.85
C ASP A 74 -23.51 -9.17 -0.64
N SER A 75 -24.55 -9.53 -1.40
CA SER A 75 -25.88 -8.90 -1.31
C SER A 75 -26.58 -9.12 0.04
N VAL A 76 -26.10 -10.07 0.85
CA VAL A 76 -26.65 -10.43 2.17
C VAL A 76 -25.86 -9.74 3.29
N GLY A 77 -24.74 -9.07 2.96
CA GLY A 77 -23.88 -8.36 3.90
C GLY A 77 -22.70 -9.18 4.43
N ASN A 78 -22.48 -10.41 3.92
CA ASN A 78 -21.31 -11.19 4.30
C ASN A 78 -20.05 -10.62 3.63
N ARG A 79 -18.98 -10.53 4.41
CA ARG A 79 -17.72 -9.94 3.99
C ARG A 79 -16.68 -11.04 3.80
N THR A 80 -16.13 -11.16 2.60
CA THR A 80 -15.10 -12.14 2.26
C THR A 80 -13.83 -11.45 1.82
N GLU A 81 -12.67 -11.93 2.30
CA GLU A 81 -11.37 -11.39 1.90
C GLU A 81 -11.09 -11.78 0.44
N TYR A 82 -10.70 -10.79 -0.36
CA TYR A 82 -10.32 -10.96 -1.76
C TYR A 82 -8.91 -10.40 -1.92
N ASN A 83 -7.97 -11.29 -2.26
CA ASN A 83 -6.57 -10.91 -2.41
C ASN A 83 -6.13 -11.14 -3.84
N ALA A 84 -5.28 -10.24 -4.33
CA ALA A 84 -4.69 -10.39 -5.64
C ALA A 84 -3.21 -10.09 -5.60
N ARG A 85 -2.41 -10.97 -6.19
CA ARG A 85 -1.01 -10.66 -6.50
C ARG A 85 -1.01 -9.77 -7.74
N VAL A 86 -0.40 -8.60 -7.61
CA VAL A 86 -0.32 -7.62 -8.69
C VAL A 86 1.12 -7.38 -9.06
N THR A 87 1.38 -7.24 -10.35
CA THR A 87 2.67 -6.80 -10.88
C THR A 87 2.48 -5.47 -11.61
N THR A 88 3.35 -4.49 -11.33
CA THR A 88 3.27 -3.13 -11.86
C THR A 88 4.59 -2.66 -12.46
N ASN A 89 4.54 -1.50 -13.12
CA ASN A 89 5.72 -0.71 -13.52
C ASN A 89 6.45 -0.06 -12.32
N ASP A 90 7.57 0.63 -12.58
CA ASP A 90 8.48 1.19 -11.55
C ASP A 90 7.80 2.17 -10.59
N ASP A 91 6.86 2.96 -11.09
CA ASP A 91 6.17 3.98 -10.32
C ASP A 91 4.79 3.51 -9.83
N CYS A 92 4.45 2.24 -10.08
CA CYS A 92 3.19 1.58 -9.75
C CYS A 92 1.92 2.26 -10.32
N SER A 93 2.04 3.08 -11.36
CA SER A 93 0.89 3.72 -12.02
C SER A 93 0.11 2.77 -12.94
N GLU A 94 0.75 1.70 -13.41
CA GLU A 94 0.15 0.73 -14.32
C GLU A 94 0.23 -0.69 -13.76
N ILE A 95 -0.90 -1.40 -13.80
CA ILE A 95 -1.00 -2.80 -13.37
C ILE A 95 -0.88 -3.70 -14.61
N TYR A 96 0.23 -4.42 -14.71
CA TYR A 96 0.50 -5.37 -15.80
C TYR A 96 -0.19 -6.72 -15.60
N SER A 97 -0.24 -7.21 -14.36
CA SER A 97 -0.92 -8.46 -14.02
C SER A 97 -1.72 -8.35 -12.73
N TRP A 98 -2.81 -9.11 -12.67
CA TRP A 98 -3.71 -9.22 -11.51
C TRP A 98 -4.11 -10.68 -11.37
N GLU A 99 -3.48 -11.38 -10.44
CA GLU A 99 -3.69 -12.81 -10.19
C GLU A 99 -4.44 -12.97 -8.88
N GLU A 100 -5.69 -13.44 -8.96
CA GLU A 100 -6.48 -13.73 -7.77
C GLU A 100 -5.79 -14.82 -6.95
N MET A 101 -5.61 -14.54 -5.66
CA MET A 101 -5.05 -15.50 -4.73
C MET A 101 -6.19 -16.23 -4.04
N ASP A 102 -6.15 -17.56 -4.10
CA ASP A 102 -7.14 -18.41 -3.45
C ASP A 102 -7.14 -18.14 -1.93
N ALA A 103 -8.31 -17.76 -1.42
CA ALA A 103 -8.52 -17.43 -0.01
C ALA A 103 -8.19 -18.62 0.90
N GLN A 104 -8.32 -19.85 0.39
CA GLN A 104 -8.00 -21.06 1.14
C GLN A 104 -6.48 -21.17 1.41
N ILE A 105 -5.65 -20.86 0.41
CA ILE A 105 -4.19 -20.89 0.53
C ILE A 105 -3.71 -19.84 1.55
N LEU A 106 -4.33 -18.66 1.58
CA LEU A 106 -3.96 -17.63 2.54
C LEU A 106 -4.46 -17.96 3.95
N GLY A 107 -5.63 -18.60 4.08
CA GLY A 107 -6.10 -19.16 5.35
C GLY A 107 -5.11 -20.17 5.91
N ASP A 108 -4.64 -21.11 5.09
CA ASP A 108 -3.64 -22.11 5.48
C ASP A 108 -2.30 -21.48 5.89
N VAL A 109 -1.88 -20.42 5.21
CA VAL A 109 -0.66 -19.67 5.58
C VAL A 109 -0.85 -18.92 6.89
N LYS A 110 -2.00 -18.27 7.10
CA LYS A 110 -2.34 -17.59 8.36
C LYS A 110 -2.37 -18.59 9.52
N GLN A 111 -2.96 -19.77 9.30
CA GLN A 111 -2.96 -20.86 10.29
C GLN A 111 -1.53 -21.32 10.60
N LYS A 112 -0.70 -21.59 9.59
CA LYS A 112 0.71 -21.97 9.82
C LYS A 112 1.52 -20.90 10.55
N VAL A 113 1.25 -19.62 10.30
CA VAL A 113 1.89 -18.52 11.04
C VAL A 113 1.43 -18.54 12.49
N ASN A 114 0.13 -18.73 12.74
CA ASN A 114 -0.44 -18.84 14.07
C ASN A 114 0.17 -20.02 14.84
N ASP A 115 0.15 -21.21 14.24
CA ASP A 115 0.73 -22.44 14.81
C ASP A 115 2.21 -22.26 15.17
N LYS A 116 2.97 -21.56 14.32
CA LYS A 116 4.41 -21.31 14.53
C LYS A 116 4.70 -20.26 15.60
N MET A 117 3.76 -19.34 15.83
CA MET A 117 3.85 -18.35 16.91
C MET A 117 3.45 -18.99 18.24
N GLU A 118 2.43 -19.85 18.23
CA GLU A 118 2.04 -20.68 19.36
C GLU A 118 3.16 -21.64 19.78
N GLU A 119 3.84 -22.30 18.82
CA GLU A 119 5.03 -23.12 19.06
C GLU A 119 6.16 -22.32 19.74
N LYS A 120 6.25 -21.01 19.45
CA LYS A 120 7.21 -20.09 20.07
C LYS A 120 6.73 -19.54 21.42
N GLY A 121 5.57 -19.97 21.92
CA GLY A 121 4.97 -19.51 23.17
C GLY A 121 4.40 -18.07 23.09
N ILE A 122 4.14 -17.57 21.88
CA ILE A 122 3.54 -16.26 21.65
C ILE A 122 2.05 -16.48 21.39
N ASP A 123 1.23 -16.23 22.41
CA ASP A 123 -0.22 -16.29 22.29
C ASP A 123 -0.72 -15.07 21.49
N LEU A 124 -1.18 -15.32 20.27
CA LEU A 124 -1.78 -14.33 19.39
C LEU A 124 -3.26 -14.22 19.72
N ASP A 125 -3.59 -13.61 20.86
CA ASP A 125 -4.97 -13.26 21.14
C ASP A 125 -5.43 -12.12 20.19
N GLY A 126 -6.75 -11.90 20.12
CA GLY A 126 -7.32 -10.80 19.31
C GLY A 126 -6.78 -9.42 19.70
N SER A 127 -6.31 -9.27 20.95
CA SER A 127 -5.74 -8.05 21.50
C SER A 127 -4.36 -7.72 20.91
N LEU A 128 -3.53 -8.74 20.61
CA LEU A 128 -2.21 -8.56 19.99
C LEU A 128 -2.32 -8.07 18.55
N ILE A 129 -3.31 -8.57 17.79
CA ILE A 129 -3.61 -8.11 16.44
C ILE A 129 -4.09 -6.65 16.47
N ASP A 130 -4.98 -6.31 17.40
CA ASP A 130 -5.46 -4.93 17.58
C ASP A 130 -4.32 -3.98 17.99
N ALA A 131 -3.43 -4.40 18.90
CA ALA A 131 -2.25 -3.63 19.30
C ALA A 131 -1.27 -3.41 18.14
N LEU A 132 -1.08 -4.40 17.26
CA LEU A 132 -0.25 -4.25 16.06
C LEU A 132 -0.87 -3.29 15.03
N ILE A 133 -2.20 -3.31 14.88
CA ILE A 133 -2.94 -2.33 14.07
C ILE A 133 -2.79 -0.92 14.65
N GLU A 134 -2.83 -0.79 15.98
CA GLU A 134 -2.67 0.49 16.69
C GLU A 134 -1.25 1.05 16.56
N LEU A 135 -0.23 0.20 16.69
CA LEU A 135 1.17 0.58 16.50
C LEU A 135 1.48 1.04 15.07
N ARG A 136 0.78 0.51 14.06
CA ARG A 136 0.92 0.92 12.65
C ARG A 136 0.26 2.26 12.32
N LYS A 137 -0.63 2.76 13.19
CA LYS A 137 -1.30 4.06 13.03
C LYS A 137 -0.48 5.24 13.59
N LYS A 138 0.61 4.98 14.30
CA LYS A 138 1.63 5.96 14.69
C LYS A 138 2.71 6.09 13.62
#